data_AF-A0A931F9B5-F1
#
_entry.id   AF-A0A931F9B5-F1
#
_cell.length_a   1.000
_cell.length_b   1.000
_cell.length_c   1.000
_cell.angle_alpha   90.00
_cell.angle_beta   90.00
_cell.angle_gamma   90.00
#
_symmetry.space_group_name_H-M   'P 1'
#
loop_
_entity.id
_entity.type
_entity.pdbx_description
1 polymer ?
#
loop_
_entity_poly.entity_id
_entity_poly.type
_entity_poly.pdbx_seq_one_letter_code
_entity_poly.pdbx_strand_id
1 'polypeptide(L)'
;MEQEGHLTAVQAASRLADVEQDVLSHHTYRHTGAELTAGARIAWRNNPLCVGKFYWRALEVRDCRDLVDDPGDTPGQDREAAVFEALVEHLRLSWNGGKVRLLLSVFPPDLPGLPAARVWNSQLIRYAGYRRGDGTVAGDPDSVRFTDAVLRLDWRGKGGEFDVLPLVVQLPGREPRWFDLPSDAVPEVRITHPDFPRFEELGLRWHAFPTISNQRLDLGGLRYPLVPFSAWYTCAEIGGRNLSDVNRYNRLPQVAGAMGLDTHRDRTLWRDRALVELVAAVLHSFDRDGVSIIDHHFATKQFVRHEEREAKQGRACPADWSSIVPATSGSTPPAWQRRYEPTRALPNFSPHPAWWQAEGRD
;
A
#
# COMPACT_ATOMS: atom_id res chain seq x y z
N MET A 1 -23.98 -2.93 23.18
CA MET A 1 -23.18 -1.79 22.68
C MET A 1 -21.87 -1.82 23.44
N GLU A 2 -20.92 -2.69 23.05
CA GLU A 2 -19.58 -2.64 23.64
C GLU A 2 -18.98 -1.27 23.33
N GLN A 3 -18.62 -0.52 24.38
CA GLN A 3 -17.86 0.72 24.20
C GLN A 3 -16.54 0.35 23.50
N GLU A 4 -16.34 0.83 22.28
CA GLU A 4 -15.07 0.64 21.55
C GLU A 4 -13.90 1.36 22.23
N GLY A 5 -14.18 2.16 23.27
CA GLY A 5 -13.21 2.82 24.12
C GLY A 5 -12.74 1.97 25.30
N HIS A 6 -11.47 2.08 25.63
CA HIS A 6 -10.84 1.47 26.81
C HIS A 6 -10.88 2.40 28.04
N LEU A 7 -11.43 3.60 27.89
CA LEU A 7 -11.53 4.60 28.96
C LEU A 7 -12.88 4.52 29.66
N THR A 8 -12.86 4.61 30.99
CA THR A 8 -14.06 4.90 31.78
C THR A 8 -14.60 6.30 31.47
N ALA A 9 -15.86 6.57 31.82
CA ALA A 9 -16.47 7.88 31.60
C ALA A 9 -15.66 9.03 32.26
N VAL A 10 -15.11 8.79 33.45
CA VAL A 10 -14.27 9.77 34.15
C VAL A 10 -12.95 10.02 33.42
N GLN A 11 -12.28 8.96 32.96
CA GLN A 11 -11.04 9.09 32.18
C GLN A 11 -11.29 9.78 30.84
N ALA A 12 -12.42 9.47 30.18
CA ALA A 12 -12.80 10.14 28.94
C ALA A 12 -13.06 11.64 29.15
N ALA A 13 -13.76 12.02 30.22
CA ALA A 13 -14.00 13.43 30.55
C ALA A 13 -12.69 14.18 30.85
N SER A 14 -11.79 13.57 31.63
CA SER A 14 -10.46 14.15 31.88
C SER A 14 -9.68 14.33 30.59
N ARG A 15 -9.64 13.32 29.73
CA ARG A 15 -8.90 13.38 28.47
C ARG A 15 -9.48 14.44 27.52
N LEU A 16 -10.81 14.61 27.49
CA LEU A 16 -11.44 15.68 26.71
C LEU A 16 -11.03 17.07 27.21
N ALA A 17 -10.95 17.28 28.52
CA ALA A 17 -10.48 18.54 29.09
C ALA A 17 -9.00 18.81 28.72
N ASP A 18 -8.14 17.79 28.76
CA ASP A 18 -6.73 17.92 28.33
C ASP A 18 -6.63 18.32 26.85
N VAL A 19 -7.41 17.66 25.98
CA VAL A 19 -7.44 17.95 24.54
C VAL A 19 -7.97 19.37 24.28
N GLU A 20 -9.02 19.79 25.00
CA GLU A 20 -9.56 21.14 24.89
C GLU A 20 -8.53 22.20 25.30
N GLN A 21 -7.83 21.97 26.42
CA GLN A 21 -6.76 22.85 26.88
C GLN A 21 -5.61 22.94 25.86
N ASP A 22 -5.17 21.81 25.30
CA ASP A 22 -4.13 21.77 24.27
C ASP A 22 -4.56 22.55 23.03
N VAL A 23 -5.79 22.33 22.54
CA VAL A 23 -6.30 23.02 21.35
C VAL A 23 -6.43 24.53 21.58
N LEU A 24 -6.86 24.96 22.77
CA LEU A 24 -6.95 26.37 23.12
C LEU A 24 -5.56 27.03 23.23
N SER A 25 -4.57 26.30 23.73
CA SER A 25 -3.22 26.85 24.03
C SER A 25 -2.27 26.77 22.84
N HIS A 26 -2.41 25.73 21.99
CA HIS A 26 -1.45 25.36 20.95
C HIS A 26 -2.08 25.23 19.56
N HIS A 27 -3.40 25.43 19.42
CA HIS A 27 -4.15 25.23 18.17
C HIS A 27 -4.06 23.82 17.59
N THR A 28 -3.64 22.85 18.40
CA THR A 28 -3.46 21.44 18.06
C THR A 28 -3.45 20.63 19.36
N TYR A 29 -3.42 19.30 19.26
CA TYR A 29 -3.19 18.41 20.39
C TYR A 29 -2.39 17.19 19.93
N ARG A 30 -1.95 16.36 20.88
CA ARG A 30 -1.24 15.11 20.56
C ARG A 30 -2.02 13.89 21.05
N HIS A 31 -2.26 12.94 20.17
CA HIS A 31 -2.81 11.63 20.56
C HIS A 31 -1.85 10.89 21.50
N THR A 32 -2.38 10.16 22.47
CA THR A 32 -1.62 9.13 23.18
C THR A 32 -1.29 7.97 22.22
N GLY A 33 -0.30 7.12 22.55
CA GLY A 33 -0.01 5.94 21.72
C GLY A 33 -1.20 4.97 21.61
N ALA A 34 -2.02 4.88 22.65
CA ALA A 34 -3.24 4.06 22.66
C ALA A 34 -4.32 4.63 21.73
N GLU A 35 -4.53 5.95 21.75
CA GLU A 35 -5.45 6.65 20.84
C GLU A 35 -4.99 6.51 19.39
N LEU A 36 -3.69 6.67 19.12
CA LEU A 36 -3.12 6.51 17.79
C LEU A 36 -3.36 5.11 17.24
N THR A 37 -3.10 4.09 18.07
CA THR A 37 -3.28 2.69 17.69
C THR A 37 -4.75 2.35 17.43
N ALA A 38 -5.65 2.75 18.34
CA ALA A 38 -7.09 2.53 18.18
C ALA A 38 -7.63 3.26 16.95
N GLY A 39 -7.24 4.52 16.76
CA GLY A 39 -7.63 5.36 15.65
C GLY A 39 -7.19 4.81 14.28
N ALA A 40 -5.94 4.39 14.16
CA ALA A 40 -5.41 3.77 12.95
C ALA A 40 -6.14 2.45 12.59
N ARG A 41 -6.43 1.63 13.59
CA ARG A 41 -7.20 0.38 13.44
C ARG A 41 -8.62 0.66 12.93
N ILE A 42 -9.30 1.66 13.50
CA ILE A 42 -10.62 2.08 13.05
C ILE A 42 -10.55 2.70 11.64
N ALA A 43 -9.50 3.46 11.34
CA ALA A 43 -9.29 4.02 10.00
C ALA A 43 -9.19 2.94 8.93
N TRP A 44 -8.47 1.85 9.21
CA TRP A 44 -8.37 0.73 8.26
C TRP A 44 -9.70 -0.01 8.12
N ARG A 45 -10.40 -0.25 9.23
CA ARG A 45 -11.76 -0.82 9.26
C ARG A 45 -12.76 0.01 8.43
N ASN A 46 -12.62 1.34 8.44
CA ASN A 46 -13.45 2.27 7.70
C ASN A 46 -13.03 2.45 6.23
N ASN A 47 -11.93 1.86 5.78
CA ASN A 47 -11.42 2.06 4.43
C ASN A 47 -12.31 1.32 3.40
N PRO A 48 -12.99 2.06 2.50
CA PRO A 48 -13.92 1.45 1.56
C PRO A 48 -13.23 0.65 0.44
N LEU A 49 -11.94 0.87 0.22
CA LEU A 49 -11.18 0.26 -0.87
C LEU A 49 -10.50 -1.05 -0.47
N CYS A 50 -10.61 -1.48 0.79
CA CYS A 50 -9.82 -2.59 1.31
C CYS A 50 -10.65 -3.86 1.54
N VAL A 51 -10.42 -4.88 0.72
CA VAL A 51 -10.97 -6.24 0.92
C VAL A 51 -10.40 -6.92 2.19
N GLY A 52 -9.16 -6.58 2.56
CA GLY A 52 -8.44 -7.16 3.70
C GLY A 52 -8.86 -6.64 5.08
N LYS A 53 -9.80 -5.71 5.18
CA LYS A 53 -10.17 -5.05 6.44
C LYS A 53 -10.80 -5.96 7.51
N PHE A 54 -11.02 -7.24 7.21
CA PHE A 54 -11.33 -8.26 8.22
C PHE A 54 -10.27 -8.32 9.33
N TYR A 55 -8.99 -8.08 9.02
CA TYR A 55 -7.87 -8.17 9.94
C TYR A 55 -7.58 -6.88 10.72
N TRP A 56 -8.48 -5.89 10.70
CA TRP A 56 -8.22 -4.55 11.24
C TRP A 56 -7.70 -4.51 12.69
N ARG A 57 -8.10 -5.46 13.54
CA ARG A 57 -7.64 -5.56 14.93
C ARG A 57 -6.19 -6.03 15.08
N ALA A 58 -5.68 -6.75 14.09
CA ALA A 58 -4.32 -7.29 14.06
C ALA A 58 -3.28 -6.27 13.56
N LEU A 59 -3.71 -5.06 13.16
CA LEU A 59 -2.79 -4.00 12.76
C LEU A 59 -1.88 -3.62 13.93
N GLU A 60 -0.57 -3.79 13.72
CA GLU A 60 0.47 -3.24 14.57
C GLU A 60 0.75 -1.79 14.17
N VAL A 61 0.92 -0.92 15.16
CA VAL A 61 1.19 0.50 14.94
C VAL A 61 2.52 0.84 15.59
N ARG A 62 3.50 1.21 14.76
CA ARG A 62 4.80 1.72 15.17
C ARG A 62 4.72 3.24 15.23
N ASP A 63 4.84 3.78 16.44
CA ASP A 63 4.86 5.22 16.66
C ASP A 63 6.23 5.77 16.27
N CYS A 64 6.25 6.57 15.21
CA CYS A 64 7.43 7.24 14.66
C CYS A 64 7.29 8.77 14.78
N ARG A 65 6.35 9.26 15.59
CA ARG A 65 6.05 10.70 15.68
C ARG A 65 7.16 11.51 16.32
N ASP A 66 8.05 10.89 17.09
CA ASP A 66 9.21 11.60 17.67
C ASP A 66 10.39 11.68 16.69
N LEU A 67 10.29 11.03 15.52
CA LEU A 67 11.25 11.24 14.44
C LEU A 67 11.02 12.63 13.88
N VAL A 68 12.10 13.39 13.73
CA VAL A 68 12.08 14.75 13.17
C VAL A 68 11.25 15.77 13.98
N ASP A 69 10.94 15.51 15.26
CA ASP A 69 10.22 16.44 16.15
C ASP A 69 11.08 17.62 16.66
N ASP A 70 12.36 17.72 16.26
CA ASP A 70 13.20 18.90 16.54
C ASP A 70 13.07 19.95 15.40
N PRO A 71 12.40 21.10 15.63
CA PRO A 71 12.35 22.20 14.67
C PRO A 71 13.67 22.97 14.57
N GLY A 72 14.60 22.75 15.51
CA GLY A 72 15.97 23.23 15.40
C GLY A 72 16.72 22.43 14.36
N ASP A 73 17.41 23.13 13.46
CA ASP A 73 18.41 22.53 12.58
C ASP A 73 19.63 22.14 13.44
N THR A 74 19.45 21.15 14.33
CA THR A 74 20.51 20.71 15.25
C THR A 74 21.69 20.24 14.39
N PRO A 75 22.84 20.95 14.44
CA PRO A 75 23.93 20.71 13.52
C PRO A 75 24.40 19.25 13.60
N GLY A 76 24.34 18.55 12.45
CA GLY A 76 24.84 17.18 12.31
C GLY A 76 23.78 16.07 12.25
N GLN A 77 22.49 16.35 12.38
CA GLN A 77 21.44 15.33 12.17
C GLN A 77 20.91 15.35 10.74
N ASP A 78 21.19 14.28 9.98
CA ASP A 78 20.60 14.03 8.67
C ASP A 78 19.17 13.50 8.82
N ARG A 79 18.20 14.42 8.87
CA ARG A 79 16.79 14.12 9.14
C ARG A 79 16.11 13.34 8.01
N GLU A 80 16.43 13.63 6.75
CA GLU A 80 15.94 12.84 5.61
C GLU A 80 16.45 11.41 5.71
N ALA A 81 17.72 11.21 6.05
CA ALA A 81 18.27 9.87 6.27
C ALA A 81 17.58 9.18 7.47
N ALA A 82 17.29 9.88 8.56
CA ALA A 82 16.57 9.30 9.69
C ALA A 82 15.16 8.83 9.31
N VAL A 83 14.44 9.60 8.48
CA VAL A 83 13.15 9.16 7.92
C VAL A 83 13.35 7.96 7.00
N PHE A 84 14.32 7.99 6.10
CA PHE A 84 14.65 6.87 5.21
C PHE A 84 14.95 5.58 5.98
N GLU A 85 15.83 5.63 6.99
CA GLU A 85 16.17 4.47 7.82
C GLU A 85 14.94 3.93 8.56
N ALA A 86 14.04 4.79 9.02
CA ALA A 86 12.80 4.36 9.63
C ALA A 86 11.87 3.64 8.64
N LEU A 87 11.84 4.06 7.37
CA LEU A 87 11.10 3.41 6.29
C LEU A 87 11.73 2.06 5.90
N VAL A 88 13.05 1.98 5.84
CA VAL A 88 13.77 0.71 5.60
C VAL A 88 13.49 -0.27 6.75
N GLU A 89 13.53 0.21 7.99
CA GLU A 89 13.20 -0.62 9.15
C GLU A 89 11.73 -1.08 9.12
N HIS A 90 10.81 -0.25 8.63
CA HIS A 90 9.42 -0.69 8.40
C HIS A 90 9.38 -1.89 7.44
N LEU A 91 10.08 -1.84 6.31
CA LEU A 91 10.15 -2.95 5.35
C LEU A 91 10.73 -4.23 5.98
N ARG A 92 11.83 -4.09 6.74
CA ARG A 92 12.46 -5.24 7.44
C ARG A 92 11.53 -5.88 8.46
N LEU A 93 10.86 -5.08 9.28
CA LEU A 93 9.88 -5.56 10.26
C LEU A 93 8.67 -6.20 9.59
N SER A 94 8.19 -5.62 8.50
CA SER A 94 7.07 -6.14 7.72
C SER A 94 7.40 -7.47 7.07
N TRP A 95 8.62 -7.68 6.57
CA TRP A 95 9.02 -8.91 5.89
C TRP A 95 8.90 -10.16 6.76
N ASN A 96 9.43 -10.10 8.00
CA ASN A 96 9.30 -11.16 9.01
C ASN A 96 9.52 -12.59 8.48
N GLY A 97 10.54 -12.75 7.62
CA GLY A 97 10.93 -14.04 7.03
C GLY A 97 9.84 -14.68 6.16
N GLY A 98 9.06 -13.89 5.42
CA GLY A 98 7.94 -14.34 4.59
C GLY A 98 6.59 -14.31 5.29
N LYS A 99 6.56 -14.27 6.64
CA LYS A 99 5.32 -14.14 7.43
C LYS A 99 4.93 -12.68 7.60
N VAL A 100 4.53 -12.05 6.50
CA VAL A 100 4.35 -10.60 6.39
C VAL A 100 3.46 -10.04 7.51
N ARG A 101 3.93 -9.00 8.21
CA ARG A 101 3.18 -8.34 9.29
C ARG A 101 2.27 -7.23 8.76
N LEU A 102 1.09 -7.13 9.36
CA LEU A 102 0.21 -5.97 9.20
C LEU A 102 0.76 -4.81 10.03
N LEU A 103 1.54 -3.94 9.41
CA LEU A 103 2.29 -2.89 10.11
C LEU A 103 1.97 -1.51 9.52
N LEU A 104 1.65 -0.57 10.38
CA LEU A 104 1.58 0.85 10.08
C LEU A 104 2.68 1.58 10.85
N SER A 105 3.51 2.39 10.20
CA SER A 105 4.37 3.35 10.90
C SER A 105 3.79 4.74 10.79
N VAL A 106 3.68 5.47 11.90
CA VAL A 106 3.04 6.80 11.92
C VAL A 106 4.06 7.86 12.26
N PHE A 107 4.40 8.68 11.28
CA PHE A 107 5.33 9.82 11.41
C PHE A 107 4.59 11.08 11.93
N PRO A 108 5.28 12.19 12.24
CA PRO A 108 4.63 13.39 12.78
C PRO A 108 3.42 13.87 11.94
N PRO A 109 2.38 14.43 12.59
CA PRO A 109 1.26 15.03 11.87
C PRO A 109 1.65 16.39 11.26
N ASP A 110 0.81 16.90 10.37
CA ASP A 110 0.84 18.33 10.05
C ASP A 110 0.44 19.14 11.30
N LEU A 111 1.19 20.20 11.59
CA LEU A 111 0.92 21.16 12.65
C LEU A 111 0.55 22.53 12.05
N PRO A 112 -0.11 23.42 12.82
CA PRO A 112 -0.42 24.78 12.36
C PRO A 112 0.84 25.50 11.85
N GLY A 113 0.87 25.85 10.57
CA GLY A 113 2.00 26.53 9.92
C GLY A 113 3.25 25.67 9.68
N LEU A 114 3.25 24.40 10.08
CA LEU A 114 4.39 23.49 9.97
C LEU A 114 3.95 22.14 9.38
N PRO A 115 4.07 21.95 8.05
CA PRO A 115 3.83 20.66 7.41
C PRO A 115 4.78 19.58 7.96
N ALA A 116 4.39 18.31 7.90
CA ALA A 116 5.26 17.17 8.23
C ALA A 116 6.15 16.68 7.06
N ALA A 117 7.06 15.74 7.36
CA ALA A 117 7.87 15.04 6.35
C ALA A 117 7.01 14.21 5.37
N ARG A 118 7.49 14.09 4.13
CA ARG A 118 6.78 13.44 3.03
C ARG A 118 7.66 12.42 2.30
N VAL A 119 7.00 11.42 1.71
CA VAL A 119 7.59 10.48 0.75
C VAL A 119 6.82 10.59 -0.56
N TRP A 120 7.53 10.73 -1.68
CA TRP A 120 6.88 10.91 -2.98
C TRP A 120 6.33 9.61 -3.57
N ASN A 121 6.89 8.48 -3.15
CA ASN A 121 6.56 7.15 -3.66
C ASN A 121 5.12 6.76 -3.31
N SER A 122 4.41 6.13 -4.25
CA SER A 122 3.06 5.59 -4.00
C SER A 122 3.06 4.34 -3.13
N GLN A 123 4.07 3.50 -3.33
CA GLN A 123 4.44 2.42 -2.43
C GLN A 123 5.95 2.46 -2.22
N LEU A 124 6.43 2.02 -1.06
CA LEU A 124 7.86 2.03 -0.76
C LEU A 124 8.65 1.15 -1.73
N ILE A 125 8.10 0.00 -2.13
CA ILE A 125 8.70 -0.86 -3.15
C ILE A 125 7.86 -0.78 -4.43
N ARG A 126 8.48 -0.30 -5.51
CA ARG A 126 7.92 -0.29 -6.87
C ARG A 126 9.04 -0.44 -7.88
N TYR A 127 8.70 -0.99 -9.04
CA TYR A 127 9.59 -1.01 -10.19
C TYR A 127 9.44 0.26 -11.04
N ALA A 128 10.56 0.70 -11.61
CA ALA A 128 10.65 1.85 -12.49
C ALA A 128 10.00 1.55 -13.86
N GLY A 129 9.61 2.61 -14.57
CA GLY A 129 9.11 2.57 -15.94
C GLY A 129 9.88 3.53 -16.84
N TYR A 130 10.58 3.01 -17.84
CA TYR A 130 11.41 3.79 -18.76
C TYR A 130 10.76 3.87 -20.13
N ARG A 131 10.39 5.08 -20.59
CA ARG A 131 9.96 5.25 -21.98
C ARG A 131 11.11 4.99 -22.94
N ARG A 132 10.85 4.20 -23.98
CA ARG A 132 11.78 3.94 -25.08
C ARG A 132 11.42 4.82 -26.27
N GLY A 133 12.39 5.00 -27.18
CA GLY A 133 12.21 5.82 -28.39
C GLY A 133 11.17 5.28 -29.38
N ASP A 134 10.81 4.01 -29.27
CA ASP A 134 9.77 3.36 -30.08
C ASP A 134 8.34 3.48 -29.48
N GLY A 135 8.20 4.22 -28.38
CA GLY A 135 6.92 4.40 -27.68
C GLY A 135 6.58 3.28 -26.69
N THR A 136 7.40 2.23 -26.59
CA THR A 136 7.23 1.18 -25.56
C THR A 136 7.79 1.62 -24.21
N VAL A 137 7.47 0.86 -23.15
CA VAL A 137 8.00 1.08 -21.81
C VAL A 137 8.78 -0.14 -21.36
N ALA A 138 10.01 0.05 -20.86
CA ALA A 138 10.71 -0.97 -20.09
C ALA A 138 10.29 -0.87 -18.63
N GLY A 139 9.93 -2.00 -18.02
CA GLY A 139 9.46 -2.04 -16.63
C GLY A 139 7.98 -1.70 -16.51
N ASP A 140 7.61 -0.91 -15.52
CA ASP A 140 6.22 -0.68 -15.14
C ASP A 140 5.64 0.64 -15.70
N PRO A 141 4.69 0.60 -16.66
CA PRO A 141 4.07 1.81 -17.20
C PRO A 141 3.40 2.72 -16.17
N ASP A 142 2.88 2.18 -15.07
CA ASP A 142 2.23 2.97 -14.02
C ASP A 142 3.24 3.84 -13.26
N SER A 143 4.51 3.43 -13.23
CA SER A 143 5.57 4.16 -12.55
C SER A 143 6.27 5.21 -13.42
N VAL A 144 6.01 5.26 -14.74
CA VAL A 144 6.78 6.07 -15.69
C VAL A 144 6.90 7.54 -15.28
N ARG A 145 5.77 8.19 -14.94
CA ARG A 145 5.78 9.61 -14.56
C ARG A 145 6.61 9.87 -13.30
N PHE A 146 6.60 8.92 -12.35
CA PHE A 146 7.40 9.03 -11.15
C PHE A 146 8.88 8.74 -11.46
N THR A 147 9.18 7.71 -12.26
CA THR A 147 10.54 7.44 -12.75
C THR A 147 11.14 8.68 -13.42
N ASP A 148 10.40 9.37 -14.30
CA ASP A 148 10.85 10.62 -14.91
C ASP A 148 11.19 11.70 -13.87
N ALA A 149 10.39 11.81 -12.80
CA ALA A 149 10.62 12.79 -11.74
C ALA A 149 11.88 12.48 -10.94
N VAL A 150 12.12 11.22 -10.62
CA VAL A 150 13.30 10.78 -9.89
C VAL A 150 14.58 10.89 -10.75
N LEU A 151 14.50 10.61 -12.06
CA LEU A 151 15.61 10.84 -13.01
C LEU A 151 16.02 12.32 -13.09
N ARG A 152 15.09 13.27 -12.91
CA ARG A 152 15.40 14.72 -12.83
C ARG A 152 16.12 15.12 -11.55
N LEU A 153 16.11 14.27 -10.52
CA LEU A 153 16.90 14.43 -9.30
C LEU A 153 18.28 13.76 -9.42
N ASP A 154 18.77 13.52 -10.65
CA ASP A 154 20.04 12.87 -10.97
C ASP A 154 20.16 11.40 -10.53
N TRP A 155 19.06 10.75 -10.17
CA TRP A 155 19.06 9.29 -9.97
C TRP A 155 19.35 8.58 -11.29
N ARG A 156 20.12 7.48 -11.22
CA ARG A 156 20.46 6.64 -12.38
C ARG A 156 20.01 5.21 -12.14
N GLY A 157 18.87 4.85 -12.71
CA GLY A 157 18.39 3.48 -12.69
C GLY A 157 19.23 2.53 -13.53
N LYS A 158 19.01 1.22 -13.33
CA LYS A 158 19.63 0.12 -14.08
C LYS A 158 18.98 -0.07 -15.46
N GLY A 159 17.78 0.46 -15.68
CA GLY A 159 17.07 0.39 -16.98
C GLY A 159 16.40 -0.96 -17.28
N GLY A 160 16.34 -1.86 -16.30
CA GLY A 160 15.72 -3.19 -16.42
C GLY A 160 14.21 -3.20 -16.16
N GLU A 161 13.56 -4.35 -16.42
CA GLU A 161 12.11 -4.49 -16.26
C GLU A 161 11.63 -4.54 -14.79
N PHE A 162 12.51 -4.94 -13.88
CA PHE A 162 12.24 -5.05 -12.45
C PHE A 162 13.27 -4.23 -11.66
N ASP A 163 13.52 -3.01 -12.13
CA ASP A 163 14.45 -2.09 -11.51
C ASP A 163 13.76 -1.32 -10.37
N VAL A 164 14.23 -1.51 -9.15
CA VAL A 164 13.59 -0.96 -7.94
C VAL A 164 13.83 0.54 -7.87
N LEU A 165 12.76 1.31 -7.70
CA LEU A 165 12.84 2.77 -7.52
C LEU A 165 13.46 3.13 -6.15
N PRO A 166 14.20 4.24 -6.05
CA PRO A 166 14.66 4.76 -4.77
C PRO A 166 13.48 5.38 -4.02
N LEU A 167 13.64 5.59 -2.72
CA LEU A 167 12.72 6.40 -1.93
C LEU A 167 13.10 7.87 -2.05
N VAL A 168 12.13 8.74 -2.34
CA VAL A 168 12.33 10.19 -2.29
C VAL A 168 11.68 10.75 -1.04
N VAL A 169 12.50 11.26 -0.12
CA VAL A 169 12.10 11.89 1.13
C VAL A 169 12.21 13.41 0.97
N GLN A 170 11.19 14.12 1.41
CA GLN A 170 11.18 15.58 1.41
C GLN A 170 10.71 16.12 2.76
N LEU A 171 11.55 16.93 3.40
CA LEU A 171 11.18 17.70 4.58
C LEU A 171 10.60 19.07 4.17
N PRO A 172 9.77 19.69 5.04
CA PRO A 172 9.20 21.00 4.77
C PRO A 172 10.28 22.05 4.48
N GLY A 173 10.12 22.79 3.38
CA GLY A 173 11.05 23.86 2.99
C GLY A 173 12.42 23.38 2.49
N ARG A 174 12.61 22.07 2.28
CA ARG A 174 13.86 21.49 1.76
C ARG A 174 13.64 20.83 0.40
N GLU A 175 14.72 20.77 -0.38
CA GLU A 175 14.75 20.03 -1.63
C GLU A 175 14.56 18.52 -1.37
N PRO A 176 13.88 17.80 -2.27
CA PRO A 176 13.72 16.36 -2.17
C PRO A 176 15.07 15.63 -2.29
N ARG A 177 15.25 14.58 -1.51
CA ARG A 177 16.44 13.72 -1.57
C ARG A 177 16.04 12.27 -1.77
N TRP A 178 16.71 11.61 -2.71
CA TRP A 178 16.48 10.19 -2.98
C TRP A 178 17.50 9.30 -2.28
N PHE A 179 17.09 8.06 -1.98
CA PHE A 179 17.87 7.03 -1.32
C PHE A 179 17.56 5.67 -1.95
N ASP A 180 18.59 4.94 -2.37
CA ASP A 180 18.40 3.57 -2.85
C ASP A 180 18.03 2.64 -1.70
N LEU A 181 17.02 1.80 -1.92
CA LEU A 181 16.65 0.77 -0.96
C LEU A 181 17.74 -0.30 -0.87
N PRO A 182 18.14 -0.71 0.35
CA PRO A 182 19.08 -1.81 0.50
C PRO A 182 18.39 -3.13 0.11
N SER A 183 19.14 -4.05 -0.49
CA SER A 183 18.57 -5.28 -1.08
C SER A 183 17.88 -6.19 -0.06
N ASP A 184 18.29 -6.14 1.21
CA ASP A 184 17.67 -6.91 2.30
C ASP A 184 16.29 -6.38 2.72
N ALA A 185 15.95 -5.14 2.34
CA ALA A 185 14.63 -4.54 2.56
C ALA A 185 13.67 -4.75 1.38
N VAL A 186 14.12 -5.40 0.30
CA VAL A 186 13.33 -5.60 -0.94
C VAL A 186 13.23 -7.09 -1.29
N PRO A 187 12.52 -7.90 -0.50
CA PRO A 187 12.30 -9.29 -0.84
C PRO A 187 11.44 -9.41 -2.11
N GLU A 188 11.88 -10.27 -3.03
CA GLU A 188 11.19 -10.56 -4.29
C GLU A 188 10.89 -12.06 -4.41
N VAL A 189 9.76 -12.39 -5.04
CA VAL A 189 9.36 -13.76 -5.40
C VAL A 189 9.48 -13.93 -6.90
N ARG A 190 10.20 -14.97 -7.35
CA ARG A 190 10.26 -15.35 -8.76
C ARG A 190 9.04 -16.17 -9.14
N ILE A 191 8.36 -15.78 -10.21
CA ILE A 191 7.10 -16.41 -10.64
C ILE A 191 7.40 -17.59 -11.57
N THR A 192 7.01 -18.78 -11.15
CA THR A 192 7.08 -20.04 -11.91
C THR A 192 5.74 -20.74 -11.90
N HIS A 193 5.57 -21.75 -12.77
CA HIS A 193 4.34 -22.53 -12.86
C HIS A 193 4.61 -24.02 -12.64
N PRO A 194 3.80 -24.76 -11.85
CA PRO A 194 4.01 -26.18 -11.59
C PRO A 194 3.87 -27.04 -12.87
N ASP A 195 2.88 -26.74 -13.71
CA ASP A 195 2.58 -27.55 -14.91
C ASP A 195 3.16 -27.00 -16.23
N PHE A 196 3.70 -25.78 -16.25
CA PHE A 196 4.21 -25.13 -17.46
C PHE A 196 5.66 -24.66 -17.24
N PRO A 197 6.67 -25.53 -17.42
CA PRO A 197 8.07 -25.20 -17.13
C PRO A 197 8.59 -23.95 -17.87
N ARG A 198 8.08 -23.69 -19.07
CA ARG A 198 8.44 -22.52 -19.89
C ARG A 198 8.03 -21.17 -19.27
N PHE A 199 7.24 -21.16 -18.18
CA PHE A 199 7.01 -19.94 -17.41
C PHE A 199 8.29 -19.35 -16.83
N GLU A 200 9.27 -20.19 -16.45
CA GLU A 200 10.52 -19.71 -15.86
C GLU A 200 11.31 -18.84 -16.84
N GLU A 201 11.23 -19.13 -18.14
CA GLU A 201 11.85 -18.36 -19.22
C GLU A 201 11.31 -16.92 -19.31
N LEU A 202 10.12 -16.64 -18.76
CA LEU A 202 9.52 -15.30 -18.76
C LEU A 202 10.22 -14.34 -17.79
N GLY A 203 11.03 -14.85 -16.86
CA GLY A 203 11.81 -14.02 -15.92
C GLY A 203 10.97 -13.15 -14.98
N LEU A 204 9.68 -13.46 -14.84
CA LEU A 204 8.73 -12.68 -14.05
C LEU A 204 9.07 -12.75 -12.56
N ARG A 205 8.93 -11.62 -11.88
CA ARG A 205 9.05 -11.51 -10.43
C ARG A 205 8.13 -10.43 -9.89
N TRP A 206 7.90 -10.45 -8.59
CA TRP A 206 7.23 -9.37 -7.89
C TRP A 206 7.79 -9.21 -6.48
N HIS A 207 7.76 -8.00 -5.94
CA HIS A 207 8.14 -7.78 -4.54
C HIS A 207 7.12 -8.46 -3.61
N ALA A 208 7.60 -8.95 -2.47
CA ALA A 208 6.87 -9.93 -1.67
C ALA A 208 5.63 -9.37 -0.96
N PHE A 209 5.58 -8.06 -0.72
CA PHE A 209 4.44 -7.41 -0.08
C PHE A 209 4.25 -5.96 -0.55
N PRO A 210 3.01 -5.44 -0.55
CA PRO A 210 2.76 -4.02 -0.76
C PRO A 210 3.07 -3.21 0.49
N THR A 211 3.63 -2.02 0.31
CA THR A 211 3.71 -1.00 1.37
C THR A 211 3.22 0.33 0.83
N ILE A 212 1.96 0.68 1.07
CA ILE A 212 1.33 1.92 0.58
C ILE A 212 1.89 3.11 1.35
N SER A 213 2.34 4.15 0.65
CA SER A 213 2.98 5.34 1.25
C SER A 213 2.41 6.68 0.80
N ASN A 214 1.48 6.71 -0.17
CA ASN A 214 0.84 7.94 -0.66
C ASN A 214 -0.54 8.25 -0.04
N GLN A 215 -0.79 7.72 1.15
CA GLN A 215 -2.00 7.99 1.90
C GLN A 215 -1.66 8.75 3.17
N ARG A 216 -2.56 9.64 3.58
CA ARG A 216 -2.57 10.24 4.91
C ARG A 216 -3.62 9.56 5.79
N LEU A 217 -3.39 9.54 7.09
CA LEU A 217 -4.38 9.15 8.10
C LEU A 217 -5.05 10.43 8.64
N ASP A 218 -6.36 10.55 8.46
CA ASP A 218 -7.20 11.58 9.08
C ASP A 218 -7.75 11.01 10.40
N LEU A 219 -7.30 11.54 11.55
CA LEU A 219 -7.64 11.03 12.88
C LEU A 219 -7.85 12.16 13.88
N GLY A 220 -9.06 12.26 14.44
CA GLY A 220 -9.39 13.22 15.51
C GLY A 220 -9.22 14.71 15.13
N GLY A 221 -9.25 15.03 13.84
CA GLY A 221 -8.97 16.37 13.34
C GLY A 221 -7.50 16.63 12.97
N LEU A 222 -6.59 15.75 13.36
CA LEU A 222 -5.19 15.77 12.92
C LEU A 222 -5.02 15.02 11.60
N ARG A 223 -3.97 15.38 10.86
CA ARG A 223 -3.58 14.75 9.59
C ARG A 223 -2.17 14.20 9.73
N TYR A 224 -2.02 12.88 9.56
CA TYR A 224 -0.73 12.19 9.53
C TYR A 224 -0.38 11.87 8.08
N PRO A 225 0.51 12.64 7.45
CA PRO A 225 0.70 12.62 6.00
C PRO A 225 1.63 11.53 5.49
N LEU A 226 2.46 10.97 6.38
CA LEU A 226 3.38 9.87 6.10
C LEU A 226 3.04 8.71 7.04
N VAL A 227 2.28 7.76 6.51
CA VAL A 227 1.80 6.59 7.26
C VAL A 227 1.97 5.30 6.45
N PRO A 228 3.22 4.88 6.12
CA PRO A 228 3.43 3.67 5.34
C PRO A 228 2.75 2.46 5.99
N PHE A 229 1.97 1.74 5.18
CA PHE A 229 1.18 0.60 5.60
C PHE A 229 1.55 -0.63 4.78
N SER A 230 2.02 -1.67 5.46
CA SER A 230 2.31 -2.99 4.86
C SER A 230 1.27 -4.03 5.23
N ALA A 231 0.93 -4.86 4.25
CA ALA A 231 0.11 -6.06 4.38
C ALA A 231 0.60 -7.11 3.39
N TRP A 232 -0.08 -8.25 3.25
CA TRP A 232 0.20 -9.21 2.17
C TRP A 232 -0.71 -8.97 0.96
N TYR A 233 -0.24 -9.42 -0.21
CA TYR A 233 -1.00 -9.34 -1.46
C TYR A 233 -2.17 -10.32 -1.49
N THR A 234 -3.21 -9.98 -2.24
CA THR A 234 -4.04 -10.96 -2.93
C THR A 234 -3.38 -11.39 -4.26
N CYS A 235 -3.46 -12.66 -4.64
CA CYS A 235 -2.87 -13.13 -5.91
C CYS A 235 -3.41 -12.41 -7.15
N ALA A 236 -4.66 -11.93 -7.09
CA ALA A 236 -5.30 -11.16 -8.16
C ALA A 236 -4.69 -9.75 -8.32
N GLU A 237 -4.10 -9.15 -7.29
CA GLU A 237 -3.40 -7.86 -7.43
C GLU A 237 -2.13 -8.01 -8.28
N ILE A 238 -1.39 -9.11 -8.12
CA ILE A 238 -0.17 -9.34 -8.89
C ILE A 238 -0.52 -9.91 -10.27
N GLY A 239 -1.09 -11.12 -10.31
CA GLY A 239 -1.31 -11.85 -11.55
C GLY A 239 -2.49 -11.31 -12.37
N GLY A 240 -3.52 -10.79 -11.68
CA GLY A 240 -4.75 -10.32 -12.29
C GLY A 240 -4.77 -8.83 -12.65
N ARG A 241 -3.80 -8.06 -12.17
CA ARG A 241 -3.66 -6.62 -12.45
C ARG A 241 -2.23 -6.27 -12.89
N ASN A 242 -1.26 -6.34 -11.98
CA ASN A 242 0.09 -5.80 -12.22
C ASN A 242 0.80 -6.47 -13.41
N LEU A 243 0.75 -7.80 -13.50
CA LEU A 243 1.40 -8.55 -14.57
C LEU A 243 0.54 -8.67 -15.83
N SER A 244 -0.78 -8.58 -15.73
CA SER A 244 -1.70 -8.87 -16.84
C SER A 244 -2.25 -7.63 -17.56
N ASP A 245 -2.50 -6.52 -16.84
CA ASP A 245 -3.18 -5.36 -17.42
C ASP A 245 -2.40 -4.81 -18.63
N VAL A 246 -3.11 -4.44 -19.68
CA VAL A 246 -2.52 -3.91 -20.93
C VAL A 246 -1.82 -2.57 -20.74
N ASN A 247 -2.20 -1.81 -19.72
CA ASN A 247 -1.57 -0.56 -19.31
C ASN A 247 -0.54 -0.77 -18.17
N ARG A 248 -0.15 -2.02 -17.90
CA ARG A 248 0.91 -2.42 -16.96
C ARG A 248 1.92 -3.32 -17.69
N TYR A 249 2.37 -4.41 -17.09
CA TYR A 249 3.37 -5.29 -17.72
C TYR A 249 2.85 -6.08 -18.93
N ASN A 250 1.53 -6.21 -19.10
CA ASN A 250 0.89 -6.84 -20.26
C ASN A 250 1.50 -8.20 -20.65
N ARG A 251 1.64 -9.13 -19.69
CA ARG A 251 2.33 -10.42 -19.88
C ARG A 251 1.47 -11.54 -20.45
N LEU A 252 0.16 -11.32 -20.62
CA LEU A 252 -0.74 -12.37 -21.12
C LEU A 252 -0.32 -12.96 -22.48
N PRO A 253 0.19 -12.19 -23.47
CA PRO A 253 0.66 -12.77 -24.73
C PRO A 253 1.83 -13.74 -24.54
N GLN A 254 2.81 -13.39 -23.71
CA GLN A 254 3.98 -14.23 -23.43
C GLN A 254 3.59 -15.47 -22.61
N VAL A 255 2.69 -15.31 -21.64
CA VAL A 255 2.12 -16.42 -20.87
C VAL A 255 1.38 -17.40 -21.79
N ALA A 256 0.53 -16.91 -22.68
CA ALA A 256 -0.17 -17.74 -23.65
C ALA A 256 0.79 -18.50 -24.57
N GLY A 257 1.90 -17.88 -24.97
CA GLY A 257 2.97 -18.52 -25.73
C GLY A 257 3.71 -19.62 -24.94
N ALA A 258 3.99 -19.39 -23.65
CA ALA A 258 4.58 -20.40 -22.76
C ALA A 258 3.67 -21.62 -22.57
N MET A 259 2.35 -21.39 -22.60
CA MET A 259 1.32 -22.42 -22.51
C MET A 259 0.96 -23.09 -23.85
N GLY A 260 1.46 -22.57 -24.99
CA GLY A 260 1.12 -23.09 -26.31
C GLY A 260 -0.33 -22.84 -26.74
N LEU A 261 -0.96 -21.74 -26.29
CA LEU A 261 -2.34 -21.40 -26.65
C LEU A 261 -2.46 -20.80 -28.06
N ASP A 262 -3.57 -21.08 -28.74
CA ASP A 262 -3.98 -20.37 -29.96
C ASP A 262 -4.44 -18.95 -29.63
N THR A 263 -3.63 -17.95 -30.00
CA THR A 263 -3.90 -16.52 -29.78
C THR A 263 -4.49 -15.80 -31.00
N HIS A 264 -4.80 -16.51 -32.09
CA HIS A 264 -5.25 -15.89 -33.33
C HIS A 264 -6.63 -15.21 -33.24
N ARG A 265 -7.51 -15.68 -32.35
CA ARG A 265 -8.88 -15.18 -32.22
C ARG A 265 -9.30 -15.10 -30.77
N ASP A 266 -9.97 -14.01 -30.38
CA ASP A 266 -10.46 -13.83 -29.01
C ASP A 266 -11.42 -14.94 -28.55
N ARG A 267 -12.16 -15.56 -29.49
CA ARG A 267 -13.08 -16.67 -29.22
C ARG A 267 -12.41 -17.94 -28.68
N THR A 268 -11.09 -18.07 -28.76
CA THR A 268 -10.36 -19.18 -28.12
C THR A 268 -10.23 -19.00 -26.61
N LEU A 269 -10.61 -17.82 -26.08
CA LEU A 269 -10.49 -17.41 -24.68
C LEU A 269 -9.05 -17.52 -24.17
N TRP A 270 -8.08 -17.28 -25.06
CA TRP A 270 -6.66 -17.42 -24.71
C TRP A 270 -6.24 -16.44 -23.61
N ARG A 271 -6.83 -15.23 -23.56
CA ARG A 271 -6.55 -14.25 -22.50
C ARG A 271 -7.06 -14.76 -21.15
N ASP A 272 -8.28 -15.26 -21.12
CA ASP A 272 -8.91 -15.80 -19.91
C ASP A 272 -8.11 -17.00 -19.36
N ARG A 273 -7.73 -17.92 -20.24
CA ARG A 273 -6.91 -19.09 -19.89
C ARG A 273 -5.53 -18.68 -19.37
N ALA A 274 -4.83 -17.79 -20.07
CA ALA A 274 -3.53 -17.27 -19.66
C ALA A 274 -3.61 -16.51 -18.33
N LEU A 275 -4.68 -15.74 -18.11
CA LEU A 275 -4.90 -14.96 -16.89
C LEU A 275 -5.08 -15.86 -15.67
N VAL A 276 -5.88 -16.91 -15.79
CA VAL A 276 -6.09 -17.88 -14.70
C VAL A 276 -4.78 -18.57 -14.32
N GLU A 277 -4.01 -19.05 -15.29
CA GLU A 277 -2.72 -19.70 -15.00
C GLU A 277 -1.66 -18.72 -14.48
N LEU A 278 -1.67 -17.45 -14.91
CA LEU A 278 -0.78 -16.43 -14.35
C LEU A 278 -1.10 -16.16 -12.87
N VAL A 279 -2.39 -16.08 -12.50
CA VAL A 279 -2.80 -15.94 -11.10
C VAL A 279 -2.43 -17.19 -10.29
N ALA A 280 -2.57 -18.39 -10.86
CA ALA A 280 -2.17 -19.64 -10.23
C ALA A 280 -0.64 -19.72 -10.02
N ALA A 281 0.16 -19.31 -11.02
CA ALA A 281 1.62 -19.23 -10.93
C ALA A 281 2.08 -18.33 -9.79
N VAL A 282 1.42 -17.16 -9.62
CA VAL A 282 1.71 -16.26 -8.50
C VAL A 282 1.47 -16.95 -7.17
N LEU A 283 0.30 -17.59 -6.99
CA LEU A 283 -0.02 -18.27 -5.74
C LEU A 283 0.99 -19.39 -5.43
N HIS A 284 1.24 -20.25 -6.41
CA HIS A 284 2.22 -21.33 -6.30
C HIS A 284 3.62 -20.82 -5.91
N SER A 285 4.07 -19.75 -6.53
CA SER A 285 5.43 -19.23 -6.31
C SER A 285 5.60 -18.63 -4.92
N PHE A 286 4.58 -17.95 -4.42
CA PHE A 286 4.56 -17.42 -3.06
C PHE A 286 4.50 -18.55 -2.02
N ASP A 287 3.68 -19.57 -2.25
CA ASP A 287 3.60 -20.76 -1.39
C ASP A 287 4.94 -21.52 -1.35
N ARG A 288 5.58 -21.71 -2.51
CA ARG A 288 6.92 -22.33 -2.64
C ARG A 288 7.96 -21.60 -1.79
N ASP A 289 7.94 -20.27 -1.80
CA ASP A 289 8.93 -19.43 -1.11
C ASP A 289 8.53 -19.13 0.35
N GLY A 290 7.40 -19.66 0.83
CA GLY A 290 6.91 -19.45 2.20
C GLY A 290 6.48 -18.00 2.47
N VAL A 291 6.07 -17.27 1.43
CA VAL A 291 5.68 -15.85 1.50
C VAL A 291 4.17 -15.73 1.65
N SER A 292 3.75 -14.87 2.59
CA SER A 292 2.33 -14.62 2.86
C SER A 292 1.63 -14.04 1.64
N ILE A 293 0.58 -14.72 1.19
CA ILE A 293 -0.32 -14.29 0.12
C ILE A 293 -1.71 -14.87 0.40
N ILE A 294 -2.75 -14.29 -0.19
CA ILE A 294 -4.12 -14.80 -0.09
C ILE A 294 -4.77 -14.91 -1.47
N ASP A 295 -5.59 -15.94 -1.68
CA ASP A 295 -6.41 -16.02 -2.89
C ASP A 295 -7.66 -15.11 -2.80
N HIS A 296 -8.17 -14.69 -3.95
CA HIS A 296 -9.30 -13.77 -4.01
C HIS A 296 -10.63 -14.38 -3.54
N HIS A 297 -10.79 -15.71 -3.57
CA HIS A 297 -11.99 -16.36 -3.02
C HIS A 297 -11.98 -16.35 -1.49
N PHE A 298 -10.84 -16.62 -0.86
CA PHE A 298 -10.72 -16.55 0.59
C PHE A 298 -10.79 -15.10 1.08
N ALA A 299 -10.11 -14.16 0.42
CA ALA A 299 -10.16 -12.74 0.78
C ALA A 299 -11.60 -12.19 0.80
N THR A 300 -12.38 -12.45 -0.24
CA THR A 300 -13.79 -12.01 -0.32
C THR A 300 -14.71 -12.72 0.67
N LYS A 301 -14.48 -14.01 0.98
CA LYS A 301 -15.18 -14.71 2.07
C LYS A 301 -14.90 -14.07 3.43
N GLN A 302 -13.66 -13.67 3.70
CA GLN A 302 -13.31 -12.95 4.93
C GLN A 302 -13.97 -11.57 4.99
N PHE A 303 -13.98 -10.84 3.87
CA PHE A 303 -14.68 -9.55 3.78
C PHE A 303 -16.18 -9.69 4.11
N VAL A 304 -16.85 -10.68 3.54
CA VAL A 304 -18.27 -10.97 3.81
C VAL A 304 -18.51 -11.27 5.29
N ARG A 305 -17.65 -12.09 5.92
CA ARG A 305 -17.70 -12.35 7.35
C ARG A 305 -17.46 -11.08 8.18
N HIS A 306 -16.60 -10.19 7.72
CA HIS A 306 -16.40 -8.89 8.36
C HIS A 306 -17.69 -8.08 8.32
N GLU A 307 -18.30 -7.91 7.15
CA GLU A 307 -19.57 -7.19 7.01
C GLU A 307 -20.67 -7.75 7.94
N GLU A 308 -20.82 -9.07 8.02
CA GLU A 308 -21.77 -9.73 8.93
C GLU A 308 -21.47 -9.44 10.41
N ARG A 309 -20.20 -9.35 10.80
CA ARG A 309 -19.79 -8.98 12.17
C ARG A 309 -20.11 -7.53 12.48
N GLU A 310 -19.95 -6.64 11.51
CA GLU A 310 -20.28 -5.22 11.65
C GLU A 310 -21.79 -5.02 11.81
N ALA A 311 -22.58 -5.71 10.99
CA ALA A 311 -24.04 -5.69 11.05
C ALA A 311 -24.55 -6.22 12.40
N LYS A 312 -23.99 -7.31 12.93
CA LYS A 312 -24.33 -7.85 14.26
C LYS A 312 -24.06 -6.87 15.40
N GLN A 313 -23.15 -5.93 15.19
CA GLN A 313 -22.81 -4.88 16.16
C GLN A 313 -23.56 -3.57 15.88
N GLY A 314 -24.51 -3.56 14.95
CA GLY A 314 -25.31 -2.40 14.59
C GLY A 314 -24.55 -1.32 13.79
N ARG A 315 -23.46 -1.71 13.10
CA ARG A 315 -22.58 -0.77 12.38
C ARG A 315 -22.63 -1.01 10.88
N ALA A 316 -22.46 0.06 10.12
CA ALA A 316 -22.27 -0.02 8.68
C ALA A 316 -20.89 -0.60 8.32
N CYS A 317 -20.76 -1.10 7.09
CA CYS A 317 -19.50 -1.57 6.52
C CYS A 317 -19.17 -0.73 5.27
N PRO A 318 -18.45 0.40 5.41
CA PRO A 318 -18.10 1.27 4.28
C PRO A 318 -17.31 0.49 3.22
N ALA A 319 -17.78 0.44 1.98
CA ALA A 319 -17.13 -0.36 0.94
C ALA A 319 -17.44 0.15 -0.46
N ASP A 320 -16.45 0.09 -1.34
CA ASP A 320 -16.62 0.31 -2.78
C ASP A 320 -16.64 -1.05 -3.49
N TRP A 321 -17.79 -1.39 -4.07
CA TRP A 321 -17.96 -2.67 -4.75
C TRP A 321 -16.89 -2.94 -5.83
N SER A 322 -16.46 -1.91 -6.56
CA SER A 322 -15.45 -2.02 -7.62
C SER A 322 -14.05 -2.35 -7.08
N SER A 323 -13.81 -2.05 -5.80
CA SER A 323 -12.54 -2.36 -5.12
C SER A 323 -12.59 -3.68 -4.33
N ILE A 324 -13.78 -4.11 -3.90
CA ILE A 324 -13.96 -5.36 -3.14
C ILE A 324 -14.06 -6.59 -4.05
N VAL A 325 -14.71 -6.45 -5.22
CA VAL A 325 -14.82 -7.55 -6.18
C VAL A 325 -13.50 -7.73 -6.92
N PRO A 326 -12.95 -8.95 -7.00
CA PRO A 326 -11.68 -9.19 -7.66
C PRO A 326 -11.79 -8.98 -9.17
N ALA A 327 -10.69 -8.54 -9.77
CA ALA A 327 -10.58 -8.30 -11.21
C ALA A 327 -10.67 -9.59 -12.04
N THR A 328 -10.40 -10.75 -11.42
CA THR A 328 -10.48 -12.07 -12.04
C THR A 328 -11.60 -12.87 -11.41
N SER A 329 -12.33 -13.65 -12.22
CA SER A 329 -13.39 -14.54 -11.75
C SER A 329 -14.49 -13.84 -10.93
N GLY A 330 -14.75 -12.55 -11.19
CA GLY A 330 -15.51 -11.66 -10.30
C GLY A 330 -16.89 -12.17 -9.85
N SER A 331 -17.61 -12.95 -10.67
CA SER A 331 -18.93 -13.49 -10.34
C SER A 331 -18.93 -14.76 -9.47
N THR A 332 -17.75 -15.35 -9.25
CA THR A 332 -17.59 -16.60 -8.49
C THR A 332 -17.53 -16.43 -6.97
N PRO A 333 -16.99 -15.35 -6.38
CA PRO A 333 -16.96 -15.16 -4.94
C PRO A 333 -18.23 -14.49 -4.41
N PRO A 334 -18.52 -14.62 -3.10
CA PRO A 334 -19.77 -14.14 -2.50
C PRO A 334 -19.97 -12.62 -2.57
N ALA A 335 -18.89 -11.85 -2.74
CA ALA A 335 -18.98 -10.40 -2.84
C ALA A 335 -19.74 -9.90 -4.09
N TRP A 336 -19.82 -10.70 -5.16
CA TRP A 336 -20.51 -10.31 -6.41
C TRP A 336 -22.00 -10.01 -6.23
N GLN A 337 -22.67 -10.82 -5.41
CA GLN A 337 -24.11 -10.70 -5.16
C GLN A 337 -24.45 -9.58 -4.16
N ARG A 338 -23.44 -8.94 -3.57
CA ARG A 338 -23.61 -7.85 -2.61
C ARG A 338 -23.58 -6.50 -3.31
N ARG A 339 -24.10 -5.49 -2.65
CA ARG A 339 -24.08 -4.10 -3.08
C ARG A 339 -23.60 -3.26 -1.92
N TYR A 340 -22.73 -2.31 -2.21
CA TYR A 340 -22.14 -1.44 -1.22
C TYR A 340 -22.30 0.01 -1.68
N GLU A 341 -22.67 0.88 -0.75
CA GLU A 341 -22.55 2.30 -0.95
C GLU A 341 -21.12 2.72 -0.55
N PRO A 342 -20.40 3.47 -1.41
CA PRO A 342 -19.05 3.96 -1.11
C PRO A 342 -19.12 5.13 -0.11
N THR A 343 -19.65 4.84 1.07
CA THR A 343 -19.67 5.77 2.20
C THR A 343 -18.27 5.93 2.75
N ARG A 344 -17.97 7.10 3.29
CA ARG A 344 -16.70 7.39 3.95
C ARG A 344 -16.97 7.81 5.38
N ALA A 345 -16.42 7.04 6.33
CA ALA A 345 -16.47 7.36 7.76
C ALA A 345 -15.07 7.78 8.25
N LEU A 346 -15.00 8.71 9.20
CA LEU A 346 -13.75 9.06 9.90
C LEU A 346 -13.64 8.30 11.24
N PRO A 347 -12.42 8.00 11.72
CA PRO A 347 -11.12 8.22 11.06
C PRO A 347 -10.98 7.37 9.79
N ASN A 348 -10.10 7.77 8.86
CA ASN A 348 -9.87 7.05 7.60
C ASN A 348 -8.51 7.37 6.99
N PHE A 349 -8.11 6.57 6.02
CA PHE A 349 -7.03 6.90 5.11
C PHE A 349 -7.54 7.72 3.92
N SER A 350 -6.70 8.58 3.38
CA SER A 350 -7.02 9.35 2.18
C SER A 350 -5.81 9.59 1.31
N PRO A 351 -5.99 9.55 -0.02
CA PRO A 351 -4.94 9.99 -0.92
C PRO A 351 -4.54 11.43 -0.60
N HIS A 352 -3.24 11.71 -0.66
CA HIS A 352 -2.75 13.07 -0.84
C HIS A 352 -2.31 13.26 -2.31
N PRO A 353 -2.29 14.50 -2.85
CA PRO A 353 -1.75 14.73 -4.19
C PRO A 353 -0.26 14.34 -4.25
N ALA A 354 0.17 13.82 -5.40
CA ALA A 354 1.58 13.57 -5.66
C ALA A 354 2.32 14.90 -5.79
N TRP A 355 3.23 15.21 -4.86
CA TRP A 355 3.89 16.52 -4.78
C TRP A 355 4.75 16.84 -5.99
N TRP A 356 5.41 15.84 -6.56
CA TRP A 356 6.18 15.95 -7.80
C TRP A 356 5.31 16.21 -9.05
N GLN A 357 3.98 16.17 -8.94
CA GLN A 357 3.05 16.59 -9.99
C GLN A 357 2.46 17.98 -9.77
N ALA A 358 2.63 18.55 -8.56
CA ALA A 358 2.10 19.86 -8.23
C ALA A 358 2.96 21.00 -8.79
N GLU A 359 4.23 20.74 -9.10
CA GLU A 359 5.20 21.69 -9.67
C GLU A 359 5.03 21.93 -11.18
N GLY A 360 3.78 21.97 -11.67
CA GLY A 360 3.48 22.17 -13.09
C GLY A 360 2.14 22.82 -13.36
N ARG A 361 1.58 23.54 -12.37
CA ARG A 361 0.46 24.46 -12.58
C ARG A 361 0.97 25.89 -12.46
N ASP A 362 1.70 26.30 -13.49
CA ASP A 362 1.82 27.72 -13.84
C ASP A 362 0.53 28.19 -14.52
#